data_AF-A0A7C5T3Q2-F1
#
_entry.id   AF-A0A7C5T3Q2-F1
#
_cell.length_a   1.000
_cell.length_b   1.000
_cell.length_c   1.000
_cell.angle_alpha   90.00
_cell.angle_beta   90.00
_cell.angle_gamma   90.00
#
_symmetry.space_group_name_H-M   'P 1'
#
loop_
_entity.id
_entity.type
_entity.pdbx_description
1 polymer ?
#
loop_
_entity_poly.entity_id
_entity_poly.type
_entity_poly.pdbx_seq_one_letter_code
_entity_poly.pdbx_strand_id
1 'polypeptide(L)'
;MKPYITAVIFLAAGATLVVFAVVNALLLYTAGVPKIVLNMTAPILGQQVTLKIQGVPDPYYLGIGVVRGVMLLVIGLIGAKLMEIGLAEWRERRREEALRRYYEQYGYQYQQY
;
A
#
# COMPACT_ATOMS: atom_id res chain seq x y z
N MET A 1 25.33 9.88 -13.21
CA MET A 1 24.97 8.62 -12.52
C MET A 1 23.64 8.14 -13.08
N LYS A 2 23.55 6.85 -13.41
CA LYS A 2 22.72 6.35 -14.52
C LYS A 2 21.21 6.40 -14.19
N PRO A 3 20.35 7.00 -15.05
CA PRO A 3 18.90 7.03 -14.87
C PRO A 3 18.26 5.63 -14.76
N TYR A 4 18.94 4.59 -15.25
CA TYR A 4 18.58 3.18 -15.02
C TYR A 4 18.47 2.81 -13.54
N ILE A 5 19.37 3.34 -12.71
CA ILE A 5 19.40 3.05 -11.27
C ILE A 5 18.15 3.65 -10.62
N THR A 6 17.72 4.84 -11.04
CA THR A 6 16.54 5.52 -10.51
C THR A 6 15.25 4.75 -10.80
N ALA A 7 15.03 4.32 -12.05
CA ALA A 7 13.83 3.57 -12.42
C ALA A 7 13.75 2.21 -11.70
N VAL A 8 14.88 1.51 -11.55
CA VAL A 8 14.96 0.25 -10.80
C VAL A 8 14.72 0.48 -9.31
N ILE A 9 15.25 1.57 -8.73
CA ILE A 9 15.00 1.93 -7.34
C ILE A 9 13.51 2.22 -7.11
N PHE A 10 12.84 2.96 -7.99
CA PHE A 10 11.41 3.25 -7.84
C PHE A 10 10.54 2.00 -7.97
N LEU A 11 10.86 1.11 -8.90
CA LEU A 11 10.21 -0.19 -9.02
C LEU A 11 10.40 -1.05 -7.76
N ALA A 12 11.64 -1.18 -7.28
CA ALA A 12 11.96 -1.98 -6.10
C ALA A 12 11.32 -1.42 -4.83
N ALA A 13 11.48 -0.11 -4.59
CA ALA A 13 10.86 0.56 -3.45
C ALA A 13 9.33 0.44 -3.49
N GLY A 14 8.73 0.69 -4.66
CA GLY A 14 7.30 0.56 -4.85
C GLY A 14 6.77 -0.85 -4.57
N ALA A 15 7.42 -1.88 -5.12
CA ALA A 15 7.06 -3.27 -4.88
C ALA A 15 7.20 -3.65 -3.39
N THR A 16 8.25 -3.16 -2.72
CA THR A 16 8.46 -3.43 -1.30
C THR A 16 7.35 -2.83 -0.44
N LEU A 17 6.95 -1.58 -0.72
CA LEU A 17 5.85 -0.92 -0.01
C LEU A 17 4.50 -1.61 -0.24
N VAL A 18 4.24 -2.07 -1.46
CA VAL A 18 3.00 -2.81 -1.78
C VAL A 18 2.97 -4.14 -1.02
N VAL A 19 4.05 -4.93 -1.07
CA VAL A 19 4.13 -6.21 -0.34
C VAL A 19 3.99 -5.98 1.16
N PHE A 20 4.68 -4.98 1.70
CA PHE A 20 4.56 -4.61 3.10
C PHE A 20 3.11 -4.27 3.48
N ALA A 21 2.44 -3.44 2.69
CA ALA A 21 1.05 -3.06 2.93
C ALA A 21 0.11 -4.27 2.90
N VAL A 22 0.24 -5.14 1.90
CA VAL A 22 -0.62 -6.32 1.73
C VAL A 22 -0.42 -7.32 2.87
N VAL A 23 0.82 -7.64 3.24
CA VAL A 23 1.12 -8.57 4.33
C VAL A 23 0.57 -8.04 5.66
N ASN A 24 0.79 -6.77 5.96
CA ASN A 24 0.30 -6.17 7.20
C ASN A 24 -1.23 -6.04 7.21
N ALA A 25 -1.86 -5.78 6.06
CA ALA A 25 -3.32 -5.75 5.95
C ALA A 25 -3.93 -7.13 6.20
N LEU A 26 -3.30 -8.18 5.70
CA LEU A 26 -3.71 -9.57 5.97
C LEU A 26 -3.58 -9.90 7.46
N LEU A 27 -2.46 -9.54 8.08
CA LEU A 27 -2.26 -9.72 9.52
C LEU A 27 -3.32 -8.97 10.32
N LEU A 28 -3.63 -7.73 9.95
CA LEU A 28 -4.67 -6.93 10.59
C LEU A 28 -6.07 -7.55 10.43
N TYR A 29 -6.39 -8.09 9.25
CA TYR A 29 -7.67 -8.76 8.99
C TYR A 29 -7.85 -10.03 9.83
N THR A 30 -6.77 -10.80 10.00
CA THR A 30 -6.78 -12.03 10.80
C THR A 30 -6.61 -11.80 12.31
N ALA A 31 -6.21 -10.59 12.72
CA ALA A 31 -6.03 -10.25 14.12
C ALA A 31 -7.39 -10.21 14.83
N GLY A 32 -7.57 -11.10 15.81
CA GLY A 32 -8.77 -11.10 16.65
C GLY A 32 -8.87 -9.82 17.49
N VAL A 33 -10.09 -9.31 17.67
CA VAL A 33 -10.35 -8.15 18.53
C VAL A 33 -10.50 -8.62 19.98
N PRO A 34 -9.73 -8.07 20.94
CA PRO A 34 -9.89 -8.42 22.34
C PRO A 34 -11.27 -8.02 22.84
N LYS A 35 -11.83 -8.86 23.72
CA LYS A 35 -13.16 -8.67 24.29
C LYS A 35 -13.04 -8.06 25.68
N ILE A 36 -13.84 -7.03 25.95
CA ILE A 36 -13.95 -6.37 27.24
C ILE A 36 -15.32 -6.62 27.88
N VAL A 37 -15.40 -6.36 29.19
CA VAL A 37 -16.66 -6.41 29.94
C VAL A 37 -17.18 -4.99 30.09
N LEU A 38 -18.40 -4.73 29.61
CA LEU A 38 -19.08 -3.46 29.82
C LEU A 38 -20.03 -3.59 31.01
N ASN A 39 -19.94 -2.63 31.95
CA ASN A 39 -20.90 -2.49 33.02
C ASN A 39 -21.97 -1.48 32.56
N MET A 40 -23.17 -1.96 32.22
CA MET A 40 -24.31 -1.11 31.93
C MET A 40 -25.16 -0.96 33.20
N THR A 41 -25.28 0.25 33.71
CA THR A 41 -26.22 0.57 34.78
C THR A 41 -27.53 1.03 34.13
N ALA A 42 -28.58 0.22 34.25
CA ALA A 42 -29.91 0.57 33.74
C ALA A 42 -30.89 0.73 34.91
N PRO A 43 -31.73 1.77 34.93
CA PRO A 43 -32.84 1.85 35.88
C PRO A 43 -33.93 0.88 35.42
N ILE A 44 -34.07 -0.23 36.12
CA ILE A 44 -35.18 -1.16 35.93
C ILE A 44 -36.05 -1.05 37.17
N LEU A 45 -37.30 -0.61 37.02
CA LEU A 45 -38.29 -0.54 38.10
C LEU A 45 -37.81 0.27 39.33
N GLY A 46 -37.14 1.40 39.12
CA GLY A 46 -36.68 2.30 40.20
C GLY A 46 -35.46 1.82 40.98
N GLN A 47 -34.90 0.65 40.64
CA GLN A 47 -33.66 0.13 41.21
C GLN A 47 -32.54 0.18 40.16
N GLN A 48 -31.37 0.69 40.53
CA GLN A 48 -30.21 0.68 39.65
C GLN A 48 -29.65 -0.74 39.57
N VAL A 49 -29.87 -1.41 38.44
CA VAL A 49 -29.32 -2.75 38.19
C VAL A 49 -28.06 -2.59 37.34
N THR A 50 -26.93 -3.11 37.82
CA THR A 50 -25.68 -3.17 37.06
C THR A 50 -25.62 -4.50 36.29
N LEU A 51 -25.90 -4.44 34.99
CA LEU A 51 -25.77 -5.56 34.06
C LEU A 51 -24.34 -5.60 33.52
N LYS A 52 -23.66 -6.74 33.70
CA LYS A 52 -22.33 -6.99 33.13
C LYS A 52 -22.47 -7.67 31.77
N ILE A 53 -22.23 -6.92 30.69
CA ILE A 53 -22.23 -7.46 29.33
C ILE A 53 -20.80 -7.93 29.03
N GLN A 54 -20.62 -9.25 28.99
CA GLN A 54 -19.33 -9.86 28.65
C GLN A 54 -19.23 -10.10 27.14
N GLY A 55 -18.01 -10.03 26.61
CA GLY A 55 -17.73 -10.41 25.22
C GLY A 55 -17.84 -9.27 24.21
N VAL A 56 -17.92 -8.02 24.67
CA VAL A 56 -18.02 -6.85 23.80
C VAL A 56 -16.65 -6.57 23.19
N PRO A 57 -16.53 -6.42 21.86
CA PRO A 57 -15.26 -6.03 21.23
C PRO A 57 -14.77 -4.69 21.77
N ASP A 58 -13.48 -4.59 22.11
CA ASP A 58 -12.89 -3.35 22.60
C ASP A 58 -12.95 -2.24 21.52
N PRO A 59 -13.69 -1.14 21.74
CA PRO A 59 -13.84 -0.07 20.76
C PRO A 59 -12.51 0.64 20.46
N TYR A 60 -11.57 0.69 21.40
CA TYR A 60 -10.26 1.30 21.17
C TYR A 60 -9.43 0.47 20.20
N TYR A 61 -9.44 -0.85 20.35
CA TYR A 61 -8.75 -1.75 19.41
C TYR A 61 -9.36 -1.70 18.02
N LEU A 62 -10.68 -1.62 17.91
CA LEU A 62 -11.37 -1.41 16.64
C LEU A 62 -10.94 -0.09 15.98
N GLY A 63 -10.94 1.01 16.73
CA GLY A 63 -10.53 2.33 16.24
C GLY A 63 -9.08 2.34 15.76
N ILE A 64 -8.15 1.78 16.54
CA ILE A 64 -6.74 1.65 16.15
C ILE A 64 -6.61 0.77 14.90
N GLY A 65 -7.40 -0.31 14.81
CA GLY A 65 -7.44 -1.17 13.64
C GLY A 65 -7.82 -0.43 12.36
N VAL A 66 -8.87 0.40 12.41
CA VAL A 66 -9.28 1.24 11.27
C VAL A 66 -8.17 2.19 10.86
N VAL A 67 -7.57 2.91 11.81
CA VAL A 67 -6.48 3.87 11.52
C VAL A 67 -5.28 3.16 10.88
N ARG A 68 -4.89 2.00 11.40
CA ARG A 68 -3.83 1.16 10.81
C ARG A 68 -4.19 0.72 9.40
N GLY A 69 -5.43 0.29 9.16
CA GLY A 69 -5.91 -0.09 7.83
C GLY A 69 -5.81 1.05 6.82
N VAL A 70 -6.24 2.27 7.20
CA VAL A 70 -6.13 3.46 6.36
C VAL A 70 -4.66 3.79 6.06
N MET A 71 -3.78 3.74 7.07
CA MET A 71 -2.35 3.98 6.87
C MET A 71 -1.73 2.96 5.90
N LEU A 72 -2.05 1.67 6.04
CA LEU A 72 -1.55 0.63 5.13
C LEU A 72 -2.04 0.83 3.71
N LEU A 73 -3.29 1.28 3.53
CA LEU A 73 -3.84 1.61 2.21
C LEU A 73 -3.07 2.78 1.56
N VAL A 74 -2.78 3.84 2.31
CA VAL A 74 -1.98 4.97 1.83
C VAL A 74 -0.57 4.51 1.42
N ILE A 75 0.09 3.70 2.25
CA ILE A 75 1.41 3.14 1.94
C ILE A 75 1.37 2.29 0.66
N GLY A 76 0.36 1.45 0.49
CA GLY A 76 0.17 0.64 -0.71
C GLY A 76 -0.03 1.49 -1.97
N LEU A 77 -0.81 2.57 -1.88
CA LEU A 77 -1.01 3.51 -2.99
C LEU A 77 0.27 4.25 -3.37
N ILE A 78 1.06 4.68 -2.39
CA ILE A 78 2.38 5.28 -2.64
C ILE A 78 3.29 4.28 -3.35
N GLY A 79 3.32 3.03 -2.87
CA GLY A 79 4.09 1.96 -3.49
C GLY A 79 3.70 1.71 -4.95
N ALA A 80 2.39 1.61 -5.22
CA ALA A 80 1.86 1.45 -6.58
C ALA A 80 2.25 2.64 -7.48
N LYS A 81 2.19 3.88 -6.96
CA LYS A 81 2.58 5.07 -7.71
C LYS A 81 4.06 5.08 -8.08
N LEU A 82 4.94 4.65 -7.18
CA LEU A 82 6.37 4.51 -7.46
C LEU A 82 6.64 3.45 -8.54
N MET A 83 5.90 2.34 -8.53
CA MET A 83 5.99 1.32 -9.58
C MET A 83 5.54 1.87 -10.93
N GLU A 84 4.45 2.65 -10.99
CA GLU A 84 4.01 3.29 -12.23
C GLU A 84 5.09 4.17 -12.84
N ILE A 85 5.71 5.03 -12.01
CA ILE A 85 6.78 5.95 -12.44
C ILE A 85 7.99 5.16 -12.95
N GLY A 86 8.46 4.18 -12.20
CA GLY A 86 9.60 3.34 -12.61
C GLY A 86 9.31 2.55 -13.90
N LEU A 87 8.09 2.04 -14.09
CA LEU A 87 7.68 1.35 -15.33
C LEU A 87 7.53 2.31 -16.52
N ALA A 88 7.07 3.54 -16.29
CA ALA A 88 6.96 4.55 -17.34
C ALA A 88 8.35 4.94 -17.83
N GLU A 89 9.26 5.24 -16.91
CA GLU A 89 10.64 5.62 -17.23
C GLU A 89 11.38 4.46 -17.94
N TRP A 90 11.15 3.22 -17.53
CA TRP A 90 11.71 2.06 -18.22
C TRP A 90 11.14 1.85 -19.64
N ARG A 91 9.84 2.13 -19.85
CA ARG A 91 9.20 2.04 -21.18
C ARG A 91 9.68 3.14 -22.13
N GLU A 92 9.81 4.37 -21.65
CA GLU A 92 10.36 5.48 -22.43
C GLU A 92 11.77 5.17 -22.91
N ARG A 93 12.61 4.60 -22.04
CA ARG A 93 13.96 4.18 -22.43
C ARG A 93 13.98 3.09 -23.48
N ARG A 94 13.14 2.05 -23.38
CA ARG A 94 13.05 1.05 -24.45
C ARG A 94 12.66 1.66 -25.79
N ARG A 95 11.79 2.68 -25.79
CA ARG A 95 11.41 3.42 -27.01
C ARG A 95 12.58 4.23 -27.55
N GLU A 96 13.30 4.95 -26.69
CA GLU A 96 14.50 5.71 -27.09
C GLU A 96 15.61 4.81 -27.64
N GLU A 97 15.84 3.63 -27.04
CA GLU A 97 16.83 2.67 -27.52
C GLU A 97 16.42 2.05 -28.87
N ALA A 98 15.14 1.74 -29.04
CA ALA A 98 14.61 1.27 -30.33
C ALA A 98 14.73 2.34 -31.42
N LEU A 99 14.40 3.59 -31.08
CA LEU A 99 14.57 4.74 -31.98
C LEU A 99 16.04 4.98 -32.33
N ARG A 100 16.95 4.93 -31.36
CA ARG A 100 18.39 5.04 -31.60
C ARG A 100 18.89 3.97 -32.58
N ARG A 101 18.51 2.70 -32.38
CA ARG A 101 18.89 1.63 -33.31
C ARG A 101 18.34 1.85 -34.71
N TYR A 102 17.10 2.34 -34.82
CA TYR A 102 16.49 2.69 -36.10
C TYR A 102 17.28 3.81 -36.80
N TYR A 103 17.60 4.89 -36.09
CA TYR A 103 18.37 6.00 -36.64
C TYR A 103 19.83 5.65 -36.92
N GLU A 104 20.47 4.80 -36.13
CA GLU A 104 21.80 4.28 -36.49
C GLU A 104 21.69 3.46 -37.79
N GLN A 105 20.79 2.49 -37.86
CA GLN A 105 20.67 1.62 -39.03
C GLN A 105 20.34 2.37 -40.33
N TYR A 106 19.45 3.37 -40.29
CA TYR A 106 19.09 4.18 -41.47
C TYR A 106 20.00 5.40 -41.66
N GLY A 107 20.53 5.99 -40.59
CA GLY A 107 21.43 7.14 -40.66
C GLY A 107 22.78 6.79 -41.31
N TYR A 108 23.30 5.58 -41.06
CA TYR A 108 24.48 5.07 -41.79
C TYR A 108 24.22 4.92 -43.30
N GLN A 109 22.98 4.70 -43.71
CA GLN A 109 22.60 4.54 -45.12
C GLN A 109 22.49 5.88 -45.87
N TYR A 110 22.13 6.97 -45.17
CA TYR A 110 22.04 8.32 -45.75
C TYR A 110 23.38 9.05 -45.83
N GLN A 111 24.39 8.63 -45.07
CA GLN A 111 25.72 9.26 -45.08
C GLN A 111 26.67 8.67 -46.15
N GLN A 112 26.23 7.63 -46.86
CA GLN A 112 26.98 6.95 -47.93
C GLN A 112 26.55 7.38 -49.35
N TYR A 113 25.59 8.30 -49.48
CA TYR A 113 25.12 8.85 -50.77
C TYR A 113 25.44 10.33 -50.92
#